data_AF-A0A1A9VFH2-F1
#
_entry.id   AF-A0A1A9VFH2-F1
#
_cell.length_a   1.000
_cell.length_b   1.000
_cell.length_c   1.000
_cell.angle_alpha   90.00
_cell.angle_beta   90.00
_cell.angle_gamma   90.00
#
_symmetry.space_group_name_H-M   'P 1'
#
loop_
_entity.id
_entity.type
_entity.pdbx_description
1 polymer ?
#
loop_
_entity_poly.entity_id
_entity_poly.type
_entity_poly.pdbx_seq_one_letter_code
_entity_poly.pdbx_strand_id
1 'polypeptide(L)'
;MQWKTEITRRRKFYQSGTNTKFIDATNRFYTLIPHNFGTQRPPLLDTTEQIEKLREMLDSLLEIECAYNLIKTGDGKEDLNPIDQHYEQLKTTILEPVDKKSEEYALLQKYVQNTHMWKQEN
;
A
#
# COMPACT_ATOMS: atom_id res chain seq x y z
N MET A 1 27.92 -24.97 9.84
CA MET A 1 27.28 -24.39 8.63
C MET A 1 25.98 -25.13 8.31
N GLN A 2 24.92 -24.90 9.09
CA GLN A 2 23.59 -25.49 8.82
C GLN A 2 22.58 -24.46 8.29
N TRP A 3 22.71 -23.20 8.70
CA TRP A 3 21.84 -22.12 8.25
C TRP A 3 21.97 -21.80 6.75
N LYS A 4 23.17 -21.93 6.17
CA LYS A 4 23.39 -21.75 4.72
C LYS A 4 22.68 -22.84 3.90
N THR A 5 22.62 -24.06 4.43
CA THR A 5 21.92 -25.19 3.83
C THR A 5 20.40 -25.00 3.90
N GLU A 6 19.90 -24.48 5.03
CA GLU A 6 18.48 -24.19 5.23
C GLU A 6 17.97 -23.06 4.32
N ILE A 7 18.76 -21.99 4.14
CA ILE A 7 18.43 -20.91 3.20
C ILE A 7 18.41 -21.43 1.76
N THR A 8 19.39 -22.26 1.40
CA THR A 8 19.45 -22.87 0.06
C THR A 8 18.28 -23.83 -0.18
N ARG A 9 17.86 -24.56 0.85
CA ARG A 9 16.71 -25.47 0.82
C ARG A 9 15.39 -24.71 0.68
N ARG A 10 15.21 -23.60 1.41
CA ARG A 10 14.08 -22.69 1.23
C ARG A 10 14.03 -22.10 -0.17
N ARG A 11 15.18 -21.70 -0.72
CA ARG A 11 15.29 -21.16 -2.09
C ARG A 11 14.92 -22.19 -3.17
N LYS A 12 15.29 -23.47 -2.98
CA LYS A 12 14.90 -24.57 -3.89
C LYS A 12 13.41 -24.90 -3.84
N PHE A 13 12.76 -24.77 -2.69
CA PHE A 13 11.32 -24.99 -2.56
C PHE A 13 10.51 -23.96 -3.37
N TYR A 14 10.98 -22.71 -3.41
CA TYR A 14 10.40 -21.64 -4.23
C TYR A 14 10.47 -21.89 -5.75
N GLN A 15 11.34 -22.78 -6.22
CA GLN A 15 11.52 -23.07 -7.66
C GLN A 15 10.88 -24.39 -8.12
N SER A 16 10.17 -25.10 -7.25
CA SER A 16 9.64 -26.45 -7.52
C SER A 16 8.19 -26.47 -8.05
N GLY A 17 7.73 -25.39 -8.69
CA GLY A 17 6.45 -25.36 -9.40
C GLY A 17 6.61 -25.79 -10.86
N THR A 18 5.74 -26.67 -11.35
CA THR A 18 5.65 -26.94 -12.79
C THR A 18 5.15 -25.69 -13.51
N ASN A 19 5.76 -25.31 -14.64
CA ASN A 19 5.42 -24.11 -15.41
C ASN A 19 3.90 -23.97 -15.68
N THR A 20 3.22 -25.09 -15.92
CA THR A 20 1.76 -25.18 -16.06
C THR A 20 0.96 -24.61 -14.89
N LYS A 21 1.43 -24.80 -13.64
CA LYS A 21 0.76 -24.27 -12.44
C LYS A 21 0.94 -22.75 -12.32
N PHE A 22 2.09 -22.22 -12.72
CA PHE A 22 2.33 -20.77 -12.74
C PHE A 22 1.47 -20.08 -13.78
N ILE A 23 1.32 -20.68 -14.97
CA ILE A 23 0.44 -20.18 -16.02
C ILE A 23 -1.03 -20.17 -15.54
N ASP A 24 -1.51 -21.27 -14.96
CA ASP A 24 -2.87 -21.34 -14.41
C ASP A 24 -3.12 -20.28 -13.32
N ALA A 25 -2.20 -20.17 -12.36
CA ALA A 25 -2.30 -19.18 -11.30
C ALA A 25 -2.29 -17.73 -11.84
N THR A 26 -1.43 -17.45 -12.81
CA THR A 26 -1.36 -16.14 -13.47
C THR A 26 -2.66 -15.80 -14.19
N ASN A 27 -3.21 -16.75 -14.96
CA ASN A 27 -4.48 -16.56 -15.66
C ASN A 27 -5.64 -16.32 -14.68
N ARG A 28 -5.67 -17.06 -13.57
CA ARG A 28 -6.67 -16.86 -12.50
C ARG A 28 -6.55 -15.46 -11.89
N PHE A 29 -5.34 -14.98 -11.62
CA PHE A 29 -5.12 -13.65 -11.07
C PHE A 29 -5.66 -12.54 -11.98
N TYR A 30 -5.29 -12.54 -13.27
CA TYR A 30 -5.76 -11.53 -14.22
C TYR A 30 -7.24 -11.65 -14.61
N THR A 31 -7.86 -12.79 -14.33
CA THR A 31 -9.31 -12.95 -14.45
C THR A 31 -10.05 -12.35 -13.25
N LEU A 32 -9.48 -12.46 -12.04
CA LEU A 32 -10.09 -11.91 -10.82
C LEU A 32 -9.96 -10.39 -10.75
N ILE A 33 -8.82 -9.86 -11.17
CA ILE A 33 -8.55 -8.42 -11.14
C ILE A 33 -8.38 -7.96 -12.59
N PRO A 34 -9.30 -7.14 -13.12
CA PRO A 34 -9.20 -6.66 -14.48
C PRO A 34 -7.98 -5.74 -14.62
N HIS A 35 -7.08 -6.10 -15.52
CA HIS A 35 -5.89 -5.32 -15.84
C HIS A 35 -5.93 -4.89 -17.30
N ASN A 36 -5.49 -3.66 -17.57
CA ASN A 36 -5.38 -3.16 -18.93
C ASN A 36 -4.00 -3.47 -19.52
N PHE A 37 -3.94 -4.43 -20.44
CA PHE A 37 -2.74 -4.76 -21.21
C PHE A 37 -2.77 -4.23 -22.64
N GLY A 38 -3.83 -3.52 -23.03
CA GLY A 38 -4.04 -3.08 -24.41
C GLY A 38 -4.05 -4.26 -25.40
N THR A 39 -3.17 -4.21 -26.39
CA THR A 39 -3.01 -5.28 -27.40
C THR A 39 -1.99 -6.35 -26.98
N GLN A 40 -1.30 -6.16 -25.85
CA GLN A 40 -0.28 -7.10 -25.38
C GLN A 40 -0.92 -8.23 -24.57
N ARG A 41 -0.27 -9.40 -24.58
CA ARG A 41 -0.69 -10.52 -23.74
C ARG A 41 -0.29 -10.23 -22.29
N PRO A 42 -1.11 -10.64 -21.30
CA PRO A 42 -0.74 -10.54 -19.90
C PRO A 42 0.62 -11.22 -19.64
N PRO A 43 1.55 -10.58 -18.93
CA PRO A 43 2.85 -11.15 -18.65
C PRO A 43 2.73 -12.33 -17.67
N LEU A 44 3.60 -13.33 -17.79
CA LEU A 44 3.61 -14.45 -16.85
C LEU A 44 4.15 -13.99 -15.49
N LEU A 45 3.53 -14.41 -14.38
CA LEU A 45 4.03 -14.15 -13.03
C LEU A 45 5.01 -15.24 -12.61
N ASP A 46 6.30 -14.99 -12.86
CA ASP A 46 7.39 -15.96 -12.64
C ASP A 46 8.50 -15.47 -11.72
N THR A 47 8.50 -14.18 -11.35
CA THR A 47 9.48 -13.59 -10.43
C THR A 47 8.83 -13.09 -9.14
N THR A 48 9.58 -13.17 -8.04
CA THR A 48 9.13 -12.67 -6.74
C THR A 48 8.91 -11.15 -6.75
N GLU A 49 9.74 -10.40 -7.49
CA GLU A 49 9.61 -8.95 -7.61
C GLU A 49 8.27 -8.52 -8.23
N GLN A 50 7.80 -9.24 -9.26
CA GLN A 50 6.48 -8.99 -9.85
C GLN A 50 5.35 -9.26 -8.85
N ILE A 51 5.48 -10.33 -8.05
CA ILE A 51 4.48 -10.70 -7.05
C ILE A 51 4.42 -9.65 -5.93
N GLU A 52 5.56 -9.19 -5.43
CA GLU A 52 5.59 -8.14 -4.39
C GLU A 52 4.99 -6.83 -4.92
N LYS A 53 5.30 -6.43 -6.16
CA LYS A 53 4.69 -5.24 -6.76
C LYS A 53 3.16 -5.36 -6.89
N LEU A 54 2.66 -6.53 -7.26
CA LEU A 54 1.22 -6.79 -7.33
C LEU A 54 0.57 -6.78 -5.95
N ARG A 55 1.29 -7.26 -4.92
CA ARG A 55 0.84 -7.19 -3.53
C ARG A 55 0.74 -5.75 -3.04
N GLU A 56 1.76 -4.93 -3.27
CA GLU A 56 1.74 -3.50 -2.92
C GLU A 56 0.56 -2.77 -3.61
N MET A 57 0.29 -3.12 -4.87
CA MET A 57 -0.88 -2.61 -5.59
C MET A 57 -2.19 -3.04 -4.91
N LEU A 58 -2.33 -4.29 -4.50
CA LEU A 58 -3.51 -4.78 -3.78
C LEU A 58 -3.70 -4.10 -2.43
N ASP A 59 -2.61 -3.88 -1.68
CA ASP A 59 -2.65 -3.17 -0.40
C ASP A 59 -3.15 -1.73 -0.62
N SER A 60 -2.67 -1.06 -1.67
CA SER A 60 -3.15 0.29 -2.04
C SER A 60 -4.63 0.31 -2.44
N LEU A 61 -5.10 -0.71 -3.18
CA LEU A 61 -6.52 -0.81 -3.56
C LEU A 61 -7.42 -1.03 -2.34
N LEU A 62 -6.97 -1.80 -1.36
CA LEU A 62 -7.68 -2.01 -0.10
C LEU A 62 -7.85 -0.68 0.68
N GLU A 63 -6.80 0.14 0.73
CA GLU A 63 -6.86 1.47 1.34
C GLU A 63 -7.87 2.39 0.64
N ILE A 64 -7.89 2.37 -0.70
CA ILE A 64 -8.86 3.15 -1.50
C ILE A 64 -10.28 2.67 -1.22
N GLU A 65 -10.52 1.35 -1.17
CA GLU A 65 -11.85 0.80 -0.86
C GLU A 65 -12.31 1.24 0.54
N CYS A 66 -11.42 1.17 1.52
CA CYS A 66 -11.69 1.62 2.88
C CYS A 66 -12.08 3.11 2.92
N ALA A 67 -11.31 3.97 2.25
CA ALA A 67 -11.59 5.40 2.15
C ALA A 67 -12.92 5.68 1.43
N TYR A 68 -13.20 4.95 0.34
CA TYR A 68 -14.45 5.08 -0.40
C TYR A 68 -15.67 4.66 0.44
N ASN A 69 -15.54 3.54 1.16
CA ASN A 69 -16.57 3.06 2.08
C ASN A 69 -16.82 4.09 3.20
N LEU A 70 -15.76 4.75 3.69
CA LEU A 70 -15.91 5.84 4.64
C LEU A 70 -16.75 6.97 4.04
N ILE A 71 -16.34 7.54 2.90
CA ILE A 71 -17.05 8.67 2.25
C ILE A 71 -18.52 8.32 1.96
N LYS A 72 -18.79 7.15 1.39
CA LYS A 72 -20.15 6.72 1.00
C LYS A 72 -21.12 6.61 2.17
N THR A 73 -20.65 6.33 3.39
CA THR A 73 -21.52 6.27 4.58
C THR A 73 -21.98 7.65 5.08
N GLY A 74 -21.52 8.73 4.44
CA GLY A 74 -21.66 10.10 4.93
C GLY A 74 -22.97 10.75 4.53
N ASP A 75 -23.42 10.52 3.30
CA ASP A 75 -24.42 11.33 2.56
C ASP A 75 -25.86 11.36 3.14
N GLY A 76 -26.09 10.96 4.40
CA GLY A 76 -27.41 10.86 5.01
C GLY A 76 -27.90 12.07 5.82
N LYS A 77 -27.08 13.10 6.03
CA LYS A 77 -27.47 14.31 6.78
C LYS A 77 -27.46 15.53 5.86
N GLU A 78 -28.64 15.97 5.39
CA GLU A 78 -28.79 17.11 4.47
C GLU A 78 -28.48 18.48 5.11
N ASP A 79 -28.42 18.55 6.44
CA ASP A 79 -28.26 19.82 7.19
C ASP A 79 -26.80 20.19 7.56
N LEU A 80 -25.80 19.35 7.26
CA LEU A 80 -24.39 19.64 7.55
C LEU A 80 -23.58 19.96 6.28
N ASN A 81 -22.53 20.76 6.43
CA ASN A 81 -21.54 20.94 5.38
C ASN A 81 -20.87 19.59 5.06
N PRO A 82 -20.71 19.22 3.77
CA PRO A 82 -20.07 17.96 3.39
C PRO A 82 -18.68 17.74 4.01
N ILE A 83 -17.90 18.80 4.22
CA ILE A 83 -16.57 18.70 4.84
C ILE A 83 -16.68 18.30 6.32
N ASP A 84 -17.62 18.88 7.05
CA ASP A 84 -17.85 18.58 8.47
C ASP A 84 -18.37 17.15 8.64
N GLN A 85 -19.23 16.71 7.72
CA GLN A 85 -19.71 15.34 7.65
C GLN A 85 -18.56 14.34 7.43
N HIS A 86 -17.66 14.59 6.49
CA HIS A 86 -16.47 13.74 6.30
C HIS A 86 -15.52 13.77 7.50
N TYR A 87 -15.39 14.93 8.17
CA TYR A 87 -14.59 15.04 9.38
C TYR A 87 -15.15 14.19 10.54
N GLU A 88 -16.48 14.20 10.76
CA GLU A 88 -17.13 13.33 11.75
C GLU A 88 -16.85 11.84 11.47
N GLN A 89 -16.80 11.44 10.20
CA GLN A 89 -16.57 10.05 9.81
C GLN A 89 -15.18 9.55 10.15
N LEU A 90 -14.17 10.43 10.13
CA LEU A 90 -12.80 10.07 10.51
C LEU A 90 -12.73 9.58 11.97
N LYS A 91 -13.71 9.91 12.82
CA LYS A 91 -13.78 9.55 14.24
C LYS A 91 -12.48 9.83 15.00
N THR A 92 -11.72 10.81 14.54
CA THR A 92 -10.48 11.24 15.16
C THR A 92 -10.79 12.16 16.33
N THR A 93 -10.14 11.92 17.47
CA THR A 93 -10.16 12.85 18.60
C THR A 93 -9.51 14.15 18.15
N ILE A 94 -10.33 15.18 17.89
CA ILE A 94 -10.02 16.58 17.58
C ILE A 94 -8.62 16.82 16.95
N LEU A 95 -8.57 17.00 15.64
CA LEU A 95 -7.41 17.56 14.93
C LEU A 95 -7.33 19.07 15.21
N GLU A 96 -6.52 19.46 16.19
CA GLU A 96 -6.29 20.86 16.53
C GLU A 96 -5.04 21.43 15.80
N PRO A 97 -5.10 22.67 15.29
CA PRO A 97 -3.91 23.33 14.75
C PRO A 97 -2.87 23.58 15.84
N VAL A 98 -1.65 23.07 15.65
CA VAL A 98 -0.52 23.35 16.55
C VAL A 98 0.00 24.77 16.30
N ASP A 99 0.15 25.57 17.37
CA ASP A 99 0.72 26.92 17.26
C ASP A 99 2.19 26.85 16.83
N LYS A 100 2.57 27.65 15.83
CA LYS A 100 3.95 27.76 15.33
C LYS A 100 4.94 28.28 16.36
N LYS A 101 4.46 28.95 17.41
CA LYS A 101 5.29 29.42 18.53
C LYS A 101 5.45 28.38 19.64
N SER A 102 4.72 27.27 19.58
CA SER A 102 4.82 26.22 20.58
C SER A 102 6.16 25.49 20.49
N GLU A 103 6.61 24.97 21.62
CA GLU A 103 7.81 24.11 21.68
C GLU A 103 7.60 22.81 20.90
N GLU A 104 6.36 22.29 20.86
CA GLU A 104 5.99 21.11 20.08
C GLU A 104 6.24 21.32 18.59
N TYR A 105 5.80 22.47 18.04
CA TYR A 105 6.06 22.81 16.64
C TYR A 105 7.56 22.92 16.35
N ALA A 106 8.33 23.56 17.23
CA ALA A 106 9.77 23.66 17.08
C ALA A 106 10.47 22.28 17.12
N LEU A 107 9.98 21.37 17.96
CA LEU A 107 10.48 20.00 18.04
C LEU A 107 10.13 19.19 16.78
N LEU A 108 8.90 19.26 16.29
CA LEU A 108 8.48 18.63 15.04
C LEU A 108 9.28 19.16 13.85
N GLN A 109 9.50 20.48 13.78
CA GLN A 109 10.32 21.10 12.75
C GLN A 109 11.76 20.57 12.78
N LYS A 110 12.36 20.47 13.97
CA LYS A 110 13.70 19.89 14.14
C LYS A 110 13.73 18.41 13.74
N TYR A 111 12.70 17.64 14.07
CA TYR A 111 12.61 16.24 13.64
C TYR A 111 12.57 16.12 12.13
N VAL A 112 11.68 16.86 11.46
CA VAL A 112 11.59 16.87 10.00
C VAL A 112 12.92 17.27 9.38
N GLN A 113 13.56 18.36 9.85
CA GLN A 113 14.86 18.79 9.31
C GLN A 113 15.96 17.73 9.48
N ASN A 114 15.97 17.01 10.59
CA ASN A 114 17.00 15.99 10.86
C ASN A 114 16.74 14.67 10.13
N THR A 115 15.48 14.33 9.80
CA THR A 115 15.12 13.07 9.14
C THR A 115 14.84 13.22 7.65
N HIS A 116 14.73 14.45 7.12
CA HIS A 116 14.54 14.75 5.69
C HIS A 116 15.83 14.59 4.87
N MET A 117 16.55 13.49 5.07
CA MET A 117 17.84 13.14 4.46
C MET A 117 19.05 13.76 5.17
N TRP A 118 19.55 13.00 6.14
CA TRP A 118 20.98 12.92 6.44
C TRP A 118 21.79 12.94 5.13
N LYS A 119 22.41 14.08 4.83
CA LYS A 119 23.52 14.30 3.88
C LYS A 119 23.45 13.54 2.53
N GLN A 120 22.97 14.22 1.49
CA GLN A 120 23.68 14.16 0.21
C GLN A 120 24.90 15.09 0.31
N GLU A 121 25.98 14.62 0.94
CA GLU A 121 27.30 15.26 0.82
C GLU A 121 27.88 14.84 -0.53
N ASN A 122 28.00 15.80 -1.45
CA ASN A 122 29.03 15.83 -2.49
C ASN A 122 30.27 16.52 -1.93
#